data_AF-A0A942CTL5-F1
#
_entry.id   AF-A0A942CTL5-F1
#
_cell.length_a   1.000
_cell.length_b   1.000
_cell.length_c   1.000
_cell.angle_alpha   90.00
_cell.angle_beta   90.00
_cell.angle_gamma   90.00
#
_symmetry.space_group_name_H-M   'P 1'
#
loop_
_entity.id
_entity.type
_entity.pdbx_description
1 polymer ?
#
loop_
_entity_poly.entity_id
_entity_poly.type
_entity_poly.pdbx_seq_one_letter_code
_entity_poly.pdbx_strand_id
1 'polypeptide(L)'
;MRFPLRLSAGLSKARVSSVFGSVSAASPIFRFNPCVTHLAAGQRSEEASTDFEWHSPEDCATQVRAISSPVVWVGGTEPLLHPEIGRAANAIVDTDRFVFLHTNGYSLRQRIHEFRPDSRLFLTLEFAGRKEVRSATSGYPDAFCRSIEAIRAAKLSGFLVAAHVTVTKLTDACDVGGLIEFLDKKDVDGFIVTAAGQAASDSSLAETLAHVRAMIRGSRWEDFSKLLEASYAKAAPVPACNHYATGSENAFEEGD
;
A
#
# COMPACT_ATOMS: atom_id res chain seq x y z
N MET A 1 -9.11 -2.42 18.23
CA MET A 1 -8.81 -2.83 16.84
C MET A 1 -8.69 -4.35 16.75
N ARG A 2 -9.41 -5.00 15.83
CA ARG A 2 -9.36 -6.46 15.65
C ARG A 2 -8.72 -6.77 14.30
N PHE A 3 -7.58 -7.46 14.31
CA PHE A 3 -6.97 -7.97 13.10
C PHE A 3 -7.80 -9.14 12.53
N PRO A 4 -8.18 -9.15 11.25
CA PRO A 4 -9.05 -10.19 10.68
C PRO A 4 -8.46 -11.59 10.83
N LEU A 5 -9.25 -12.55 11.34
CA LEU A 5 -8.80 -13.93 11.56
C LEU A 5 -8.40 -14.63 10.25
N ARG A 6 -9.16 -14.37 9.18
CA ARG A 6 -8.86 -14.88 7.83
C ARG A 6 -7.52 -14.36 7.30
N LEU A 7 -7.20 -13.09 7.56
CA LEU A 7 -5.90 -12.51 7.21
C LEU A 7 -4.77 -13.19 7.99
N SER A 8 -4.95 -13.41 9.31
CA SER A 8 -3.96 -14.16 10.11
C SER A 8 -3.72 -15.56 9.56
N ALA A 9 -4.78 -16.30 9.23
CA ALA A 9 -4.67 -17.64 8.67
C ALA A 9 -3.94 -17.65 7.32
N GLY A 10 -4.23 -16.69 6.43
CA GLY A 10 -3.55 -16.53 5.15
C GLY A 10 -2.05 -16.27 5.31
N LEU A 11 -1.67 -15.34 6.20
CA LEU A 11 -0.27 -15.02 6.49
C LEU A 11 0.49 -16.20 7.11
N SER A 12 -0.14 -16.90 8.07
CA SER A 12 0.45 -18.12 8.67
C SER A 12 0.66 -19.21 7.62
N LYS A 13 -0.31 -19.45 6.74
CA LYS A 13 -0.19 -20.43 5.64
C LYS A 13 0.97 -20.08 4.71
N ALA A 14 1.08 -18.81 4.31
CA ALA A 14 2.18 -18.34 3.44
C ALA A 14 3.55 -18.54 4.09
N ARG A 15 3.69 -18.25 5.39
CA ARG A 15 4.93 -18.50 6.15
C ARG A 15 5.28 -19.98 6.18
N VAL A 16 4.32 -20.86 6.51
CA VAL A 16 4.57 -22.32 6.53
C VAL A 16 4.98 -22.82 5.15
N SER A 17 4.32 -22.39 4.07
CA SER A 17 4.71 -22.78 2.70
C SER A 17 6.10 -22.31 2.30
N SER A 18 6.54 -21.14 2.79
CA SER A 18 7.90 -20.63 2.53
C SER A 18 8.99 -21.41 3.26
N VAL A 19 8.67 -22.02 4.41
CA VAL A 19 9.61 -22.80 5.23
C VAL A 19 9.74 -24.24 4.73
N PHE A 20 8.67 -24.85 4.21
CA PHE A 20 8.63 -26.27 3.86
C PHE A 20 8.82 -26.61 2.37
N GLY A 21 9.06 -25.62 1.49
CA GLY A 21 9.65 -25.82 0.17
C GLY A 21 8.87 -26.69 -0.84
N SER A 22 8.11 -26.06 -1.74
CA SER A 22 7.70 -26.69 -3.02
C SER A 22 7.40 -25.70 -4.16
N VAL A 23 7.30 -24.39 -3.90
CA VAL A 23 7.14 -23.36 -4.93
C VAL A 23 7.95 -22.15 -4.48
N SER A 24 8.61 -21.45 -5.41
CA SER A 24 9.39 -20.22 -5.20
C SER A 24 8.86 -19.42 -4.01
N ALA A 25 9.71 -19.13 -3.01
CA ALA A 25 9.35 -18.55 -1.73
C ALA A 25 8.68 -17.17 -1.89
N ALA A 26 7.38 -17.20 -2.19
CA ALA A 26 6.59 -16.02 -2.45
C ALA A 26 6.48 -15.20 -1.16
N SER A 27 6.74 -13.90 -1.29
CA SER A 27 6.56 -12.96 -0.20
C SER A 27 5.12 -13.06 0.33
N PRO A 28 4.88 -13.04 1.65
CA PRO A 28 3.52 -13.05 2.19
C PRO A 28 2.71 -11.81 1.77
N ILE A 29 3.40 -10.72 1.42
CA ILE A 29 2.82 -9.50 0.86
C ILE A 29 3.40 -9.29 -0.53
N PHE A 30 2.52 -9.22 -1.52
CA PHE A 30 2.85 -8.82 -2.86
C PHE A 30 2.61 -7.32 -3.01
N ARG A 31 3.62 -6.59 -3.49
CA ARG A 31 3.52 -5.15 -3.75
C ARG A 31 3.14 -4.92 -5.20
N PHE A 32 2.06 -4.18 -5.41
CA PHE A 32 1.52 -3.84 -6.71
C PHE A 32 1.55 -2.32 -6.87
N ASN A 33 2.34 -1.84 -7.82
CA ASN A 33 2.41 -0.42 -8.14
C ASN A 33 1.58 -0.13 -9.40
N PRO A 34 0.46 0.62 -9.31
CA PRO A 34 -0.34 0.98 -10.46
C PRO A 34 0.36 2.11 -11.24
N CYS A 35 1.34 1.76 -12.06
CA CYS A 35 2.08 2.74 -12.85
C CYS A 35 1.22 3.24 -14.02
N VAL A 36 1.15 4.57 -14.21
CA VAL A 36 0.56 5.15 -15.42
C VAL A 36 1.70 5.41 -16.41
N THR A 37 1.80 4.58 -17.45
CA THR A 37 2.94 4.59 -18.39
C THR A 37 3.17 5.94 -19.09
N HIS A 38 2.16 6.81 -19.12
CA HIS A 38 2.22 8.10 -19.82
C HIS A 38 2.42 9.34 -18.95
N LEU A 39 2.32 9.25 -17.61
CA LEU A 39 2.41 10.41 -16.70
C LEU A 39 3.55 10.33 -15.68
N ALA A 40 4.10 9.13 -15.42
CA ALA A 40 4.98 8.88 -14.28
C ALA A 40 6.49 8.96 -14.57
N ALA A 41 6.93 9.54 -15.69
CA ALA A 41 8.36 9.66 -16.01
C ALA A 41 9.17 10.47 -14.96
N GLY A 42 8.51 11.24 -14.08
CA GLY A 42 9.15 12.05 -13.03
C GLY A 42 8.82 11.68 -11.57
N GLN A 43 7.99 10.66 -11.31
CA GLN A 43 7.58 10.27 -9.94
C GLN A 43 7.87 8.79 -9.63
N ARG A 44 8.96 8.25 -10.16
CA ARG A 44 9.48 6.96 -9.67
C ARG A 44 10.06 7.17 -8.27
N SER A 45 9.39 6.62 -7.26
CA SER A 45 10.02 6.42 -5.96
C SER A 45 11.15 5.39 -6.12
N GLU A 46 12.33 5.65 -5.54
CA GLU A 46 13.48 4.72 -5.50
C GLU A 46 13.21 3.45 -4.68
N GLU A 47 12.01 3.31 -4.12
CA GLU A 47 11.55 2.10 -3.47
C GLU A 47 11.30 1.01 -4.51
N ALA A 48 12.28 0.10 -4.65
CA ALA A 48 12.30 -1.06 -5.53
C ALA A 48 10.92 -1.72 -5.65
N SER A 49 10.10 -1.25 -6.55
CA SER A 49 8.73 -1.71 -6.78
C SER A 49 8.75 -2.56 -8.01
N THR A 50 7.99 -3.66 -7.98
CA THR A 50 7.65 -4.32 -9.23
C THR A 50 6.56 -3.47 -9.85
N ASP A 51 6.98 -2.55 -10.70
CA ASP A 51 6.08 -1.75 -11.53
C ASP A 51 5.33 -2.73 -12.45
N PHE A 52 4.05 -2.94 -12.17
CA PHE A 52 3.20 -3.75 -13.02
C PHE A 52 2.49 -2.81 -13.99
N GLU A 53 2.91 -2.87 -15.24
CA GLU A 53 2.12 -2.34 -16.32
C GLU A 53 1.00 -3.34 -16.65
N TRP A 54 -0.23 -2.89 -16.64
CA TRP A 54 -1.39 -3.68 -17.00
C TRP A 54 -2.27 -2.86 -17.94
N HIS A 55 -2.80 -3.52 -18.97
CA HIS A 55 -3.56 -2.86 -20.03
C HIS A 55 -5.07 -2.88 -19.77
N SER A 56 -5.56 -3.80 -18.94
CA SER A 56 -6.95 -3.89 -18.50
C SER A 56 -7.11 -4.44 -17.06
N PRO A 57 -8.21 -4.13 -16.33
CA PRO A 57 -8.39 -4.61 -14.96
C PRO A 57 -8.42 -6.15 -14.87
N GLU A 58 -8.88 -6.81 -15.93
CA GLU A 58 -8.90 -8.26 -16.09
C GLU A 58 -7.48 -8.83 -16.18
N ASP A 59 -6.57 -8.15 -16.87
CA ASP A 59 -5.15 -8.53 -16.94
C ASP A 59 -4.51 -8.41 -15.56
N CYS A 60 -4.79 -7.31 -14.84
CA CYS A 60 -4.33 -7.12 -13.47
C CYS A 60 -4.78 -8.28 -12.56
N ALA A 61 -6.07 -8.63 -12.59
CA ALA A 61 -6.60 -9.73 -11.80
C ALA A 61 -5.99 -11.08 -12.19
N THR A 62 -5.76 -11.32 -13.49
CA THR A 62 -5.16 -12.55 -14.00
C THR A 62 -3.70 -12.70 -13.53
N GLN A 63 -2.93 -11.63 -13.61
CA GLN A 63 -1.55 -11.62 -13.10
C GLN A 63 -1.52 -11.81 -11.59
N VAL A 64 -2.42 -11.15 -10.86
CA VAL A 64 -2.54 -11.32 -9.40
C VAL A 64 -2.96 -12.74 -9.03
N ARG A 65 -3.81 -13.43 -9.82
CA ARG A 65 -4.13 -14.86 -9.62
C ARG A 65 -2.89 -15.77 -9.73
N ALA A 66 -1.92 -15.42 -10.57
CA ALA A 66 -0.69 -16.21 -10.73
C ALA A 66 0.24 -16.12 -9.50
N ILE A 67 0.04 -15.13 -8.62
CA ILE A 67 0.87 -14.91 -7.43
C ILE A 67 0.30 -15.69 -6.24
N SER A 68 1.12 -16.29 -5.39
CA SER A 68 0.64 -17.07 -4.23
C SER A 68 0.47 -16.24 -2.94
N SER A 69 0.78 -14.95 -2.98
CA SER A 69 0.72 -14.06 -1.82
C SER A 69 -0.72 -13.78 -1.35
N PRO A 70 -1.07 -14.03 -0.08
CA PRO A 70 -2.43 -13.80 0.44
C PRO A 70 -2.81 -12.32 0.54
N VAL A 71 -1.83 -11.43 0.53
CA VAL A 71 -2.00 -9.98 0.67
C VAL A 71 -1.42 -9.26 -0.54
N VAL A 72 -2.18 -8.31 -1.06
CA VAL A 72 -1.76 -7.36 -2.10
C VAL A 72 -1.73 -5.97 -1.51
N TRP A 73 -0.54 -5.38 -1.46
CA TRP A 73 -0.32 -3.98 -1.11
C TRP A 73 -0.31 -3.15 -2.39
N VAL A 74 -1.34 -2.36 -2.61
CA VAL A 74 -1.47 -1.47 -3.77
C VAL A 74 -0.92 -0.10 -3.39
N GLY A 75 0.23 0.28 -3.93
CA GLY A 75 0.91 1.53 -3.59
C GLY A 75 2.28 1.67 -4.27
N GLY A 76 3.09 2.62 -3.82
CA GLY A 76 4.32 3.04 -4.49
C GLY A 76 4.10 4.42 -5.11
N THR A 77 3.45 4.47 -6.28
CA THR A 77 2.82 5.71 -6.75
C THR A 77 1.42 5.88 -6.13
N GLU A 78 0.88 7.10 -6.12
CA GLU A 78 -0.46 7.37 -5.58
C GLU A 78 -1.53 6.66 -6.43
N PRO A 79 -2.17 5.58 -5.91
CA PRO A 79 -3.05 4.74 -6.71
C PRO A 79 -4.29 5.47 -7.23
N LEU A 80 -4.77 6.46 -6.47
CA LEU A 80 -5.92 7.28 -6.85
C LEU A 80 -5.64 8.25 -8.02
N LEU A 81 -4.44 8.23 -8.61
CA LEU A 81 -4.17 8.87 -9.89
C LEU A 81 -4.50 7.96 -11.08
N HIS A 82 -4.53 6.64 -10.89
CA HIS A 82 -4.81 5.71 -11.96
C HIS A 82 -6.33 5.69 -12.27
N PRO A 83 -6.76 5.87 -13.54
CA PRO A 83 -8.17 6.04 -13.88
C PRO A 83 -9.01 4.81 -13.54
N GLU A 84 -8.46 3.61 -13.68
CA GLU A 84 -9.19 2.35 -13.44
C GLU A 84 -8.89 1.68 -12.09
N ILE A 85 -8.32 2.42 -11.12
CA ILE A 85 -7.89 1.83 -9.84
C ILE A 85 -9.03 1.18 -9.06
N GLY A 86 -10.25 1.75 -9.08
CA GLY A 86 -11.41 1.17 -8.41
C GLY A 86 -11.75 -0.21 -8.98
N ARG A 87 -11.74 -0.34 -10.31
CA ARG A 87 -11.98 -1.62 -11.00
C ARG A 87 -10.89 -2.63 -10.69
N ALA A 88 -9.62 -2.23 -10.76
CA ALA A 88 -8.49 -3.10 -10.45
C ALA A 88 -8.53 -3.60 -9.00
N ALA A 89 -8.75 -2.72 -8.03
CA ALA A 89 -8.87 -3.10 -6.62
C ALA A 89 -10.01 -4.10 -6.40
N ASN A 90 -11.20 -3.85 -6.98
CA ASN A 90 -12.32 -4.77 -6.88
C ASN A 90 -12.00 -6.13 -7.53
N ALA A 91 -11.38 -6.14 -8.71
CA ALA A 91 -11.01 -7.36 -9.41
C ALA A 91 -9.97 -8.18 -8.64
N ILE A 92 -9.04 -7.52 -7.95
CA ILE A 92 -8.08 -8.18 -7.04
C ILE A 92 -8.80 -8.78 -5.82
N VAL A 93 -9.72 -8.05 -5.20
CA VAL A 93 -10.52 -8.54 -4.07
C VAL A 93 -11.31 -9.80 -4.46
N ASP A 94 -11.83 -9.86 -5.69
CA ASP A 94 -12.55 -11.02 -6.23
C ASP A 94 -11.64 -12.25 -6.42
N THR A 95 -10.30 -12.12 -6.31
CA THR A 95 -9.34 -13.25 -6.31
C THR A 95 -9.12 -13.89 -4.94
N ASP A 96 -9.93 -13.53 -3.93
CA ASP A 96 -9.84 -13.99 -2.54
C ASP A 96 -8.55 -13.61 -1.81
N ARG A 97 -8.08 -12.38 -2.07
CA ARG A 97 -6.93 -11.78 -1.41
C ARG A 97 -7.32 -10.60 -0.56
N PHE A 98 -6.51 -10.32 0.46
CA PHE A 98 -6.61 -9.09 1.21
C PHE A 98 -5.90 -7.98 0.46
N VAL A 99 -6.59 -6.87 0.23
CA VAL A 99 -6.09 -5.70 -0.49
C VAL A 99 -5.93 -4.55 0.47
N PHE A 100 -4.73 -3.98 0.51
CA PHE A 100 -4.44 -2.74 1.21
C PHE A 100 -4.12 -1.68 0.17
N LEU A 101 -5.05 -0.75 -0.05
CA LEU A 101 -4.90 0.36 -0.98
C LEU A 101 -4.29 1.55 -0.24
N HIS A 102 -3.00 1.78 -0.44
CA HIS A 102 -2.27 2.91 0.16
C HIS A 102 -2.59 4.21 -0.57
N THR A 103 -2.98 5.27 0.15
CA THR A 103 -3.28 6.58 -0.43
C THR A 103 -2.95 7.72 0.53
N ASN A 104 -2.54 8.86 -0.02
CA ASN A 104 -2.41 10.12 0.70
C ASN A 104 -3.76 10.77 1.07
N GLY A 105 -4.89 10.21 0.60
CA GLY A 105 -6.24 10.65 0.94
C GLY A 105 -6.79 11.84 0.15
N TYR A 106 -5.99 12.51 -0.68
CA TYR A 106 -6.38 13.75 -1.36
C TYR A 106 -7.62 13.57 -2.26
N SER A 107 -7.60 12.53 -3.09
CA SER A 107 -8.67 12.24 -4.06
C SER A 107 -9.71 11.24 -3.53
N LEU A 108 -9.54 10.73 -2.31
CA LEU A 108 -10.34 9.60 -1.82
C LEU A 108 -11.82 9.97 -1.75
N ARG A 109 -12.16 11.13 -1.19
CA ARG A 109 -13.56 11.58 -1.06
C ARG A 109 -14.29 11.64 -2.41
N GLN A 110 -13.59 12.03 -3.48
CA GLN A 110 -14.19 12.16 -4.80
C GLN A 110 -14.34 10.79 -5.48
N ARG A 111 -13.38 9.88 -5.27
CA ARG A 111 -13.28 8.60 -5.98
C ARG A 111 -13.77 7.38 -5.19
N ILE A 112 -14.18 7.56 -3.93
CA ILE A 112 -14.58 6.45 -3.05
C ILE A 112 -15.72 5.59 -3.63
N HIS A 113 -16.60 6.21 -4.42
CA HIS A 113 -17.73 5.55 -5.08
C HIS A 113 -17.31 4.52 -6.14
N GLU A 114 -16.05 4.54 -6.58
CA GLU A 114 -15.50 3.56 -7.53
C GLU A 114 -15.15 2.22 -6.87
N PHE A 115 -15.05 2.20 -5.54
CA PHE A 115 -14.70 1.01 -4.76
C PHE A 115 -15.95 0.37 -4.15
N ARG A 116 -15.92 -0.95 -3.96
CA ARG A 116 -16.96 -1.69 -3.22
C ARG A 116 -16.45 -2.00 -1.81
N PRO A 117 -17.16 -1.61 -0.74
CA PRO A 117 -16.82 -2.05 0.60
C PRO A 117 -16.76 -3.58 0.69
N ASP A 118 -15.63 -4.12 1.15
CA ASP A 118 -15.42 -5.56 1.35
C ASP A 118 -14.58 -5.75 2.62
N SER A 119 -14.86 -6.82 3.36
CA SER A 119 -14.09 -7.24 4.55
C SER A 119 -12.60 -7.51 4.29
N ARG A 120 -12.20 -7.62 3.02
CA ARG A 120 -10.82 -7.84 2.56
C ARG A 120 -10.17 -6.60 1.98
N LEU A 121 -10.90 -5.50 1.79
CA LEU A 121 -10.38 -4.25 1.26
C LEU A 121 -10.17 -3.23 2.38
N PHE A 122 -8.92 -2.90 2.63
CA PHE A 122 -8.51 -1.85 3.54
C PHE A 122 -8.08 -0.62 2.74
N LEU A 123 -8.68 0.52 3.06
CA LEU A 123 -8.19 1.83 2.62
C LEU A 123 -7.12 2.27 3.63
N THR A 124 -5.88 2.38 3.17
CA THR A 124 -4.73 2.64 4.02
C THR A 124 -4.26 4.08 3.84
N LEU A 125 -4.45 4.89 4.86
CA LEU A 125 -4.23 6.34 4.81
C LEU A 125 -2.86 6.67 5.38
N GLU A 126 -2.08 7.43 4.61
CA GLU A 126 -0.73 7.82 4.99
C GLU A 126 -0.71 8.95 6.03
N PHE A 127 0.13 8.79 7.06
CA PHE A 127 0.48 9.80 8.04
C PHE A 127 2.00 9.86 8.22
N ALA A 128 2.61 10.95 7.75
CA ALA A 128 4.01 11.24 8.05
C ALA A 128 4.12 11.87 9.45
N GLY A 129 5.02 11.35 10.30
CA GLY A 129 5.11 11.68 11.73
C GLY A 129 5.59 13.09 12.11
N ARG A 130 5.09 14.17 11.50
CA ARG A 130 5.23 15.55 12.01
C ARG A 130 3.98 16.38 11.73
N LYS A 131 3.60 17.19 12.71
CA LYS A 131 2.59 18.25 12.56
C LYS A 131 3.21 19.57 12.06
N GLU A 132 4.51 19.81 12.25
CA GLU A 132 5.15 21.11 11.91
C GLU A 132 6.30 21.13 10.88
N VAL A 133 6.88 20.03 10.39
CA VAL A 133 7.94 20.11 9.34
C VAL A 133 7.74 19.08 8.25
N ARG A 134 6.86 19.45 7.32
CA ARG A 134 7.06 19.20 5.90
C ARG A 134 6.23 20.25 5.16
N SER A 135 6.85 21.39 4.89
CA SER A 135 6.36 22.42 3.96
C SER A 135 7.53 23.31 3.51
N ALA A 136 8.42 22.73 2.72
CA ALA A 136 9.07 23.51 1.66
C ALA A 136 8.57 23.09 0.26
N THR A 137 8.03 21.86 0.11
CA THR A 137 7.59 21.33 -1.20
C THR A 137 6.11 20.88 -1.22
N SER A 138 5.49 20.63 -0.06
CA SER A 138 4.08 20.25 0.04
C SER A 138 3.52 20.89 1.29
N GLY A 139 2.79 22.00 1.16
CA GLY A 139 2.37 22.83 2.29
C GLY A 139 1.29 22.19 3.16
N TYR A 140 1.48 22.14 4.49
CA TYR A 140 0.44 21.65 5.40
C TYR A 140 0.14 22.57 6.58
N PRO A 141 -1.07 23.14 6.52
CA PRO A 141 -2.18 22.77 7.40
C PRO A 141 -3.18 21.74 6.80
N ASP A 142 -3.03 21.36 5.53
CA ASP A 142 -4.11 20.76 4.73
C ASP A 142 -4.14 19.21 4.65
N ALA A 143 -3.03 18.46 4.65
CA ALA A 143 -3.03 17.00 4.49
C ALA A 143 -3.53 16.30 5.70
N PHE A 144 -3.06 16.70 6.88
CA PHE A 144 -3.50 16.03 8.08
C PHE A 144 -5.03 16.13 8.17
N CYS A 145 -5.57 17.32 7.95
CA CYS A 145 -7.01 17.55 7.84
C CYS A 145 -7.64 16.68 6.74
N ARG A 146 -7.06 16.62 5.53
CA ARG A 146 -7.54 15.78 4.43
C ARG A 146 -7.51 14.30 4.75
N SER A 147 -6.45 13.76 5.35
CA SER A 147 -6.37 12.36 5.77
C SER A 147 -7.46 12.07 6.80
N ILE A 148 -7.71 12.98 7.75
CA ILE A 148 -8.80 12.82 8.72
C ILE A 148 -10.18 12.89 8.05
N GLU A 149 -10.38 13.79 7.09
CA GLU A 149 -11.61 13.84 6.29
C GLU A 149 -11.79 12.57 5.44
N ALA A 150 -10.71 12.05 4.89
CA ALA A 150 -10.68 10.83 4.10
C ALA A 150 -11.01 9.60 4.95
N ILE A 151 -10.47 9.49 6.18
CA ILE A 151 -10.89 8.49 7.16
C ILE A 151 -12.39 8.62 7.41
N ARG A 152 -12.89 9.83 7.68
CA ARG A 152 -14.31 10.04 7.95
C ARG A 152 -15.18 9.62 6.76
N ALA A 153 -14.80 9.99 5.53
CA ALA A 153 -15.51 9.59 4.32
C ALA A 153 -15.49 8.07 4.14
N ALA A 154 -14.33 7.43 4.30
CA ALA A 154 -14.16 5.98 4.21
C ALA A 154 -15.04 5.22 5.20
N LYS A 155 -15.02 5.63 6.47
CA LYS A 155 -15.83 5.00 7.53
C LYS A 155 -17.32 5.20 7.29
N LEU A 156 -17.75 6.40 6.89
CA LEU A 156 -19.17 6.66 6.55
C LEU A 156 -19.64 5.85 5.34
N SER A 157 -18.74 5.54 4.41
CA SER A 157 -19.01 4.66 3.27
C SER A 157 -18.86 3.16 3.58
N GLY A 158 -18.58 2.79 4.83
CA GLY A 158 -18.53 1.39 5.28
C GLY A 158 -17.23 0.65 4.98
N PHE A 159 -16.15 1.35 4.62
CA PHE A 159 -14.84 0.74 4.38
C PHE A 159 -14.09 0.48 5.67
N LEU A 160 -13.23 -0.55 5.63
CA LEU A 160 -12.20 -0.75 6.63
C LEU A 160 -11.05 0.23 6.35
N VAL A 161 -10.55 0.85 7.41
CA VAL A 161 -9.50 1.87 7.31
C VAL A 161 -8.32 1.47 8.16
N ALA A 162 -7.11 1.52 7.58
CA ALA A 162 -5.87 1.38 8.31
C ALA A 162 -5.09 2.69 8.25
N ALA A 163 -4.48 3.11 9.36
CA ALA A 163 -3.55 4.24 9.35
C ALA A 163 -2.13 3.69 9.13
N HIS A 164 -1.48 4.15 8.07
CA HIS A 164 -0.08 3.86 7.80
C HIS A 164 0.78 5.03 8.26
N VAL A 165 1.60 4.78 9.29
CA VAL A 165 2.50 5.78 9.86
C VAL A 165 3.92 5.49 9.42
N THR A 166 4.53 6.47 8.76
CA THR A 166 5.92 6.39 8.31
C THR A 166 6.83 7.10 9.30
N VAL A 167 7.74 6.34 9.91
CA VAL A 167 8.73 6.84 10.88
C VAL A 167 9.98 7.28 10.15
N THR A 168 10.47 8.48 10.46
CA THR A 168 11.70 9.05 9.91
C THR A 168 12.69 9.35 11.04
N LYS A 169 13.95 9.69 10.71
CA LYS A 169 14.94 10.12 11.73
C LYS A 169 14.52 11.36 12.52
N LEU A 170 13.60 12.15 11.95
CA LEU A 170 13.09 13.38 12.56
C LEU A 170 11.77 13.15 13.30
N THR A 171 11.30 11.91 13.38
CA THR A 171 10.05 11.53 14.02
C THR A 171 10.31 11.26 15.49
N ASP A 172 9.67 12.02 16.37
CA ASP A 172 9.68 11.73 17.81
C ASP A 172 8.66 10.63 18.14
N ALA A 173 9.06 9.69 18.99
CA ALA A 173 8.20 8.61 19.43
C ALA A 173 6.99 9.11 20.23
N CYS A 174 7.17 10.16 21.05
CA CYS A 174 6.08 10.76 21.82
C CYS A 174 4.99 11.35 20.92
N ASP A 175 5.41 12.06 19.85
CA ASP A 175 4.50 12.61 18.85
C ASP A 175 3.68 11.52 18.14
N VAL A 176 4.32 10.41 17.79
CA VAL A 176 3.62 9.28 17.16
C VAL A 176 2.68 8.59 18.13
N GLY A 177 3.05 8.46 19.41
CA GLY A 177 2.15 7.94 20.44
C GLY A 177 0.86 8.77 20.54
N GLY A 178 1.00 10.10 20.58
CA GLY A 178 -0.13 11.03 20.55
C GLY A 178 -0.97 10.92 19.27
N LEU A 179 -0.33 10.73 18.12
CA LEU A 179 -1.02 10.50 16.84
C LEU A 179 -1.81 9.19 16.85
N ILE A 180 -1.23 8.09 17.32
CA ILE A 180 -1.90 6.78 17.43
C ILE A 180 -3.10 6.90 18.36
N GLU A 181 -2.96 7.54 19.52
CA GLU A 181 -4.09 7.74 20.43
C GLU A 181 -5.19 8.61 19.82
N PHE A 182 -4.81 9.67 19.10
CA PHE A 182 -5.76 10.52 18.39
C PHE A 182 -6.53 9.75 17.30
N LEU A 183 -5.83 8.91 16.53
CA LEU A 183 -6.42 8.11 15.48
C LEU A 183 -7.27 6.95 16.03
N ASP A 184 -6.90 6.31 17.15
CA ASP A 184 -7.72 5.28 17.82
C ASP A 184 -9.11 5.86 18.16
N LYS A 185 -9.19 7.13 18.57
CA LYS A 185 -10.45 7.85 18.81
C LYS A 185 -11.27 8.14 17.54
N LYS A 186 -10.70 7.93 16.35
CA LYS A 186 -11.36 8.10 15.03
C LYS A 186 -11.81 6.78 14.40
N ASP A 187 -11.81 5.69 15.16
CA ASP A 187 -12.31 4.37 14.75
C ASP A 187 -11.57 3.77 13.54
N VAL A 188 -10.25 3.95 13.47
CA VAL A 188 -9.41 3.18 12.54
C VAL A 188 -9.42 1.70 12.92
N ASP A 189 -9.40 0.81 11.92
CA ASP A 189 -9.45 -0.63 12.11
C ASP A 189 -8.08 -1.25 12.40
N GLY A 190 -7.00 -0.53 12.05
CA GLY A 190 -5.63 -0.96 12.25
C GLY A 190 -4.59 0.13 12.11
N PHE A 191 -3.40 -0.16 12.63
CA PHE A 191 -2.19 0.64 12.42
C PHE A 191 -1.14 -0.19 11.73
N ILE A 192 -0.45 0.45 10.79
CA ILE A 192 0.68 -0.12 10.07
C ILE A 192 1.82 0.87 10.23
N VAL A 193 2.96 0.43 10.76
CA VAL A 193 4.08 1.33 11.04
C VAL A 193 5.32 0.84 10.33
N THR A 194 5.83 1.65 9.40
CA THR A 194 7.03 1.37 8.62
C THR A 194 8.01 2.53 8.76
N ALA A 195 9.25 2.31 8.37
CA ALA A 195 10.25 3.36 8.33
C ALA A 195 10.40 3.91 6.91
N ALA A 196 10.73 5.20 6.79
CA ALA A 196 11.11 5.81 5.53
C ALA A 196 12.52 5.34 5.11
N GLY A 197 12.64 4.72 3.94
CA GLY A 197 13.92 4.22 3.42
C GLY A 197 14.43 2.94 4.11
N GLN A 198 15.71 2.63 3.92
CA GLN A 198 16.32 1.42 4.49
C GLN A 198 16.65 1.60 5.98
N ALA A 199 15.68 1.33 6.86
CA ALA A 199 15.84 1.35 8.31
C ALA A 199 17.02 0.50 8.83
N ALA A 200 17.39 -0.55 8.08
CA ALA A 200 18.49 -1.45 8.42
C ALA A 200 19.86 -0.77 8.55
N SER A 201 20.03 0.43 8.00
CA SER A 201 21.29 1.17 8.04
C SER A 201 21.46 2.11 9.25
N ASP A 202 20.39 2.39 10.01
CA ASP A 202 20.42 3.35 11.12
C ASP A 202 19.83 2.76 12.41
N SER A 203 20.68 2.57 13.43
CA SER A 203 20.27 1.96 14.71
C SER A 203 19.26 2.83 15.47
N SER A 204 19.37 4.16 15.40
CA SER A 204 18.46 5.08 16.09
C SER A 204 17.05 5.04 15.51
N LEU A 205 16.97 4.93 14.17
CA LEU A 205 15.69 4.76 13.49
C LEU A 205 15.05 3.41 13.82
N ALA A 206 15.85 2.34 13.88
CA ALA A 206 15.37 1.00 14.24
C ALA A 206 14.83 0.94 15.67
N GLU A 207 15.50 1.58 16.63
CA GLU A 207 15.04 1.69 18.02
C GLU A 207 13.71 2.46 18.13
N THR A 208 13.63 3.63 17.47
CA THR A 208 12.41 4.44 17.43
C THR A 208 11.25 3.66 16.80
N LEU A 209 11.51 2.97 15.69
CA LEU A 209 10.52 2.14 15.00
C LEU A 209 10.01 0.98 15.87
N ALA A 210 10.92 0.30 16.58
CA ALA A 210 10.55 -0.77 17.51
C ALA A 210 9.69 -0.24 18.67
N HIS A 211 10.06 0.91 19.23
CA HIS A 211 9.29 1.57 20.28
C HIS A 211 7.88 1.94 19.79
N VAL A 212 7.77 2.56 18.61
CA VAL A 212 6.47 2.94 18.02
C VAL A 212 5.61 1.71 17.73
N ARG A 213 6.18 0.63 17.20
CA ARG A 213 5.46 -0.61 16.94
C ARG A 213 4.91 -1.25 18.21
N ALA A 214 5.67 -1.20 19.30
CA ALA A 214 5.22 -1.70 20.61
C ALA A 214 4.03 -0.90 21.18
N MET A 215 3.82 0.35 20.74
CA MET A 215 2.64 1.14 21.12
C MET A 215 1.35 0.70 20.41
N ILE A 216 1.46 -0.03 19.29
CA ILE A 216 0.27 -0.48 18.55
C ILE A 216 -0.48 -1.54 19.36
N ARG A 217 -1.78 -1.30 19.57
CA ARG A 217 -2.66 -2.29 20.20
C ARG A 217 -2.87 -3.49 19.28
N GLY A 218 -2.15 -4.56 19.56
CA GLY A 218 -2.34 -5.89 18.95
C GLY A 218 -1.12 -6.37 18.19
N SER A 219 -0.50 -7.44 18.69
CA SER A 219 0.71 -8.06 18.15
C SER A 219 0.64 -8.41 16.65
N ARG A 220 -0.56 -8.69 16.14
CA ARG A 220 -0.76 -9.02 14.72
C ARG A 220 -0.57 -7.84 13.78
N TRP A 221 -0.93 -6.62 14.21
CA TRP A 221 -0.68 -5.40 13.42
C TRP A 221 0.80 -5.03 13.42
N GLU A 222 1.48 -5.24 14.54
CA GLU A 222 2.93 -5.14 14.63
C GLU A 222 3.63 -6.16 13.69
N ASP A 223 3.23 -7.43 13.74
CA ASP A 223 3.78 -8.47 12.87
C ASP A 223 3.54 -8.16 11.39
N PHE A 224 2.35 -7.67 11.05
CA PHE A 224 2.02 -7.24 9.70
C PHE A 224 2.89 -6.07 9.25
N SER A 225 3.13 -5.10 10.13
CA SER A 225 4.02 -3.95 9.87
C SER A 225 5.45 -4.40 9.55
N LYS A 226 5.99 -5.37 10.30
CA LYS A 226 7.31 -5.97 10.05
C LYS A 226 7.35 -6.71 8.71
N LEU A 227 6.28 -7.45 8.37
CA LEU A 227 6.18 -8.14 7.08
C LEU A 227 6.14 -7.16 5.90
N LEU A 228 5.39 -6.07 6.03
CA LEU A 228 5.31 -5.04 5.00
C LEU A 228 6.66 -4.37 4.80
N GLU A 229 7.34 -4.00 5.88
CA GLU A 229 8.68 -3.43 5.81
C GLU A 229 9.68 -4.39 5.15
N ALA A 230 9.68 -5.67 5.53
CA ALA A 230 10.52 -6.68 4.89
C ALA A 230 10.22 -6.85 3.40
N SER A 231 8.97 -6.61 2.98
CA SER A 231 8.58 -6.63 1.57
C SER A 231 9.18 -5.48 0.76
N TYR A 232 9.53 -4.34 1.39
CA TYR A 232 10.23 -3.22 0.74
C TYR A 232 11.70 -3.55 0.50
N ALA A 233 12.36 -4.29 1.41
CA ALA A 233 13.76 -4.68 1.25
C ALA A 233 13.97 -5.74 0.15
N LYS A 234 12.95 -6.55 -0.15
CA LYS A 234 13.00 -7.58 -1.17
C LYS A 234 12.44 -7.02 -2.49
N ALA A 235 13.29 -6.82 -3.50
CA ALA A 235 12.81 -6.61 -4.86
C ALA A 235 11.98 -7.85 -5.26
N ALA A 236 10.70 -7.66 -5.61
CA ALA A 236 9.88 -8.78 -6.05
C ALA A 236 10.35 -9.21 -7.46
N PRO A 237 10.36 -10.53 -7.75
CA PRO A 237 10.72 -11.01 -9.08
C PRO A 237 9.73 -10.43 -10.09
N VAL A 238 10.25 -9.69 -11.06
CA VAL A 238 9.50 -9.24 -12.23
C VAL A 238 9.13 -10.49 -13.02
N PRO A 239 7.84 -10.86 -13.19
CA PRO A 239 7.51 -11.89 -14.16
C PRO A 239 7.92 -11.35 -15.54
N ALA A 240 8.65 -12.16 -16.30
CA ALA A 240 9.08 -11.79 -17.65
C ALA A 240 7.85 -11.42 -18.48
N CYS A 241 7.67 -10.13 -18.78
CA CYS A 241 6.72 -9.71 -19.80
C CYS A 241 7.19 -10.31 -21.12
N ASN A 242 6.35 -11.16 -21.72
CA ASN A 242 6.51 -11.49 -23.13
C ASN A 242 6.34 -10.17 -23.91
N HIS A 243 7.44 -9.67 -24.45
CA HIS A 243 7.41 -8.66 -25.49
C HIS A 243 6.63 -9.23 -26.68
N TYR A 244 5.34 -8.93 -26.75
CA TYR A 244 4.65 -9.02 -28.03
C TYR A 244 5.17 -7.87 -28.88
N ALA A 245 5.92 -8.24 -29.92
CA ALA A 245 6.39 -7.34 -30.94
C ALA A 245 5.20 -6.56 -31.49
N THR A 246 5.12 -5.27 -31.18
CA THR A 246 4.27 -4.34 -31.93
C THR A 246 4.86 -4.24 -33.33
N GLY A 247 4.25 -4.94 -34.28
CA GLY A 247 4.46 -4.68 -35.69
C GLY A 247 4.06 -3.24 -35.97
N SER A 248 5.05 -2.39 -36.25
CA SER A 248 4.81 -1.08 -36.84
C SER A 248 4.47 -1.30 -38.31
N GLU A 249 3.19 -1.43 -38.62
CA GLU A 249 2.69 -1.12 -39.97
C GLU A 249 2.82 0.39 -40.18
N ASN A 250 3.47 0.75 -41.29
CA ASN A 250 3.61 2.12 -41.77
C ASN A 250 2.22 2.69 -42.08
N ALA A 251 1.84 3.79 -41.42
CA ALA A 251 0.65 4.55 -41.76
C ALA A 251 0.95 6.05 -41.66
N PHE A 252 1.74 6.55 -42.61
CA PHE A 252 1.74 7.96 -43.01
C PHE A 252 2.00 8.03 -44.53
N GLU A 253 1.01 7.58 -45.29
CA GLU A 253 0.72 8.11 -46.62
C GLU A 253 -0.64 8.79 -46.53
N GLU A 254 -0.67 10.10 -46.64
CA GLU A 254 -1.81 10.84 -47.20
C GLU A 254 -1.21 11.99 -48.01
N GLY A 255 -1.33 11.86 -49.33
CA GLY A 255 -1.23 12.96 -50.26
C GLY A 255 -2.62 13.54 -50.51
N ASP A 256 -2.66 14.85 -50.67
CA ASP A 256 -3.25 15.55 -51.82
C ASP A 256 -2.61 16.94 -51.92
#